data_AF-A0A0B1TU97-F1
#
_entry.id   AF-A0A0B1TU97-F1
#
_cell.length_a   1.000
_cell.length_b   1.000
_cell.length_c   1.000
_cell.angle_alpha   90.00
_cell.angle_beta   90.00
_cell.angle_gamma   90.00
#
_symmetry.space_group_name_H-M   'P 1'
#
loop_
_entity.id
_entity.type
_entity.pdbx_description
1 polymer ?
#
loop_
_entity_poly.entity_id
_entity_poly.type
_entity_poly.pdbx_seq_one_letter_code
_entity_poly.pdbx_strand_id
1 'polypeptide(L)'
;MWWIEKIKTHCWNAIAAGAQLHIDIPPVFNTCLMHVRDVHEWQKEDITGPYVCCSHEALTGPRPETLPLESDAYQSLRKIVLTKTFQRDLAKASPHGGTSICETKNALDRPISTYPMYVKLATMHLNTLRLAEIAGERREVRVLEIQRKYYRRKSRISFKNPVPHIWRDEILEEVMHSRRLMLDSNTVESDDLHVSEDVRELMDEEDIFSAEL
;
A
#
# COMPACT_ATOMS: atom_id res chain seq x y z
N MET A 1 -8.53 19.48 14.29
CA MET A 1 -8.17 18.53 13.20
C MET A 1 -6.96 18.95 12.34
N TRP A 2 -6.36 20.13 12.55
CA TRP A 2 -5.29 20.68 11.70
C TRP A 2 -3.90 20.09 11.95
N TRP A 3 -3.64 19.56 13.16
CA TRP A 3 -2.33 19.03 13.55
C TRP A 3 -2.00 17.68 12.89
N ILE A 4 -3.01 16.84 12.64
CA ILE A 4 -2.83 15.54 11.96
C ILE A 4 -2.27 15.75 10.55
N GLU A 5 -2.80 16.71 9.81
CA GLU A 5 -2.33 17.03 8.46
C GLU A 5 -0.91 17.61 8.47
N LYS A 6 -0.53 18.36 9.49
CA LYS A 6 0.86 18.82 9.67
C LYS A 6 1.82 17.66 9.91
N ILE A 7 1.47 16.70 10.78
CA ILE A 7 2.29 15.51 11.03
C ILE A 7 2.40 14.64 9.78
N LYS A 8 1.29 14.43 9.06
CA LYS A 8 1.31 13.72 7.76
C LYS A 8 2.22 14.41 6.75
N THR A 9 2.15 15.73 6.66
CA THR A 9 3.01 16.52 5.77
C THR A 9 4.48 16.36 6.15
N HIS A 10 4.80 16.42 7.45
CA HIS A 10 6.17 16.20 7.93
C HIS A 10 6.68 14.79 7.61
N CYS A 11 5.83 13.77 7.82
CA CYS A 11 6.12 12.39 7.45
C CYS A 11 6.42 12.24 5.97
N TRP A 12 5.56 12.80 5.12
CA TRP A 12 5.76 12.79 3.68
C TRP A 12 7.05 13.48 3.26
N ASN A 13 7.36 14.64 3.84
CA ASN A 13 8.59 15.37 3.53
C ASN A 13 9.84 14.59 3.96
N ALA A 14 9.81 13.93 5.11
CA ALA A 14 10.90 13.05 5.55
C ALA A 14 11.13 11.89 4.57
N ILE A 15 10.05 11.24 4.13
CA ILE A 15 10.09 10.15 3.14
C ILE A 15 10.65 10.64 1.79
N ALA A 16 10.18 11.79 1.33
CA ALA A 16 10.64 12.40 0.08
C ALA A 16 12.13 12.79 0.14
N ALA A 17 12.57 13.38 1.26
CA ALA A 17 13.96 13.73 1.49
C ALA A 17 14.85 12.47 1.57
N GLY A 18 14.40 11.43 2.27
CA GLY A 18 15.10 10.14 2.33
C GLY A 18 15.35 9.53 0.95
N ALA A 19 14.33 9.56 0.08
CA ALA A 19 14.46 9.04 -1.28
C ALA A 19 15.36 9.90 -2.19
N GLN A 20 15.31 11.24 -2.04
CA GLN A 20 16.08 12.15 -2.88
C GLN A 20 17.55 12.26 -2.47
N LEU A 21 17.82 12.26 -1.16
CA LEU A 21 19.14 12.51 -0.58
C LEU A 21 19.84 11.24 -0.08
N HIS A 22 19.18 10.08 -0.18
CA HIS A 22 19.69 8.79 0.33
C HIS A 22 20.04 8.83 1.83
N ILE A 23 19.17 9.45 2.62
CA ILE A 23 19.31 9.59 4.07
C ILE A 23 18.29 8.74 4.82
N ASP A 24 18.61 8.38 6.06
CA ASP A 24 17.69 7.65 6.92
C ASP A 24 16.44 8.49 7.24
N ILE A 25 15.27 7.96 6.86
CA ILE A 25 13.96 8.60 7.07
C ILE A 25 13.61 8.74 8.56
N PRO A 26 13.78 7.71 9.42
CA PRO A 26 13.27 7.79 10.79
C PRO A 26 13.86 8.93 11.63
N PRO A 27 15.19 9.16 11.66
CA PRO A 27 15.76 10.29 12.39
C PRO A 27 15.23 11.65 11.91
N VAL A 28 15.02 11.82 10.59
CA VAL A 28 14.44 13.04 10.02
C VAL A 28 13.01 13.22 10.50
N PHE A 29 12.19 12.17 10.48
CA PHE A 29 10.81 12.27 10.93
C PHE A 29 10.70 12.52 12.44
N ASN A 30 11.54 11.88 13.24
CA ASN A 30 11.52 11.96 14.71
C ASN A 30 11.77 13.39 15.23
N THR A 31 12.36 14.28 14.41
CA THR A 31 12.43 15.72 14.71
C THR A 31 11.06 16.32 15.03
N CYS A 32 9.95 15.76 14.53
CA CYS A 32 8.60 16.23 14.86
C CYS A 32 8.34 16.30 16.38
N LEU A 33 9.00 15.44 17.18
CA LEU A 33 8.93 15.47 18.64
C LEU A 33 9.52 16.75 19.24
N MET A 34 10.44 17.40 18.54
CA MET A 34 10.96 18.72 18.91
C MET A 34 9.99 19.82 18.49
N HIS A 35 9.47 19.74 17.25
CA HIS A 35 8.53 20.73 16.70
C HIS A 35 7.24 20.84 17.51
N VAL A 36 6.66 19.73 17.98
CA VAL A 36 5.42 19.79 18.79
C VAL A 36 5.62 20.46 20.14
N ARG A 37 6.86 20.52 20.64
CA ARG A 37 7.25 21.25 21.85
C ARG A 37 7.75 22.68 21.55
N ASP A 38 7.71 23.09 20.29
CA ASP A 38 8.25 24.35 19.80
C ASP A 38 9.77 24.53 20.05
N VAL A 39 10.50 23.42 20.04
CA VAL A 39 11.96 23.39 20.14
C VAL A 39 12.54 23.27 18.73
N HIS A 40 13.30 24.29 18.30
CA HIS A 40 13.85 24.37 16.95
C HIS A 40 15.38 24.19 16.87
N GLU A 41 16.04 24.20 18.03
CA GLU A 41 17.44 23.83 18.22
C GLU A 41 17.52 22.92 19.45
N TRP A 42 18.26 21.82 19.34
CA TRP A 42 18.37 20.83 20.40
C TRP A 42 19.76 20.17 20.41
N GLN A 43 20.09 19.54 21.54
CA GLN A 43 21.33 18.76 21.66
C GLN A 43 21.23 17.47 20.84
N LYS A 44 22.37 16.91 20.44
CA LYS A 44 22.39 15.66 19.68
C LYS A 44 21.72 14.53 20.48
N GLU A 45 20.69 13.92 19.90
CA GLU A 45 19.94 12.81 20.50
C GLU A 45 19.92 11.61 19.55
N ASP A 46 19.93 10.40 20.10
CA ASP A 46 19.92 9.15 19.31
C ASP A 46 18.68 9.05 18.40
N ILE A 47 17.54 9.57 18.85
CA ILE A 47 16.28 9.49 18.11
C ILE A 47 16.23 10.42 16.89
N THR A 48 16.98 11.52 16.90
CA THR A 48 17.08 12.49 15.79
C THR A 48 18.41 12.34 15.03
N GLY A 49 19.30 11.44 15.46
CA GLY A 49 20.55 11.15 14.76
C GLY A 49 21.45 12.38 14.60
N PRO A 50 21.84 12.78 13.37
CA PRO A 50 22.69 13.96 13.16
C PRO A 50 21.91 15.28 13.21
N TYR A 51 20.57 15.26 13.25
CA TYR A 51 19.75 16.48 13.17
C TYR A 51 19.65 17.14 14.54
N VAL A 52 20.07 18.41 14.62
CA VAL A 52 20.09 19.24 15.83
C VAL A 52 19.30 20.55 15.70
N CYS A 53 18.71 20.80 14.52
CA CYS A 53 17.87 21.97 14.27
C CYS A 53 16.82 21.70 13.19
N CYS A 54 15.81 22.56 13.14
CA CYS A 54 14.78 22.54 12.10
C CYS A 54 15.33 22.98 10.74
N SER A 55 14.83 22.39 9.65
CA SER A 55 15.22 22.72 8.28
C SER A 55 14.44 23.90 7.67
N HIS A 56 13.86 24.77 8.50
CA HIS A 56 13.07 25.91 8.05
C HIS A 56 13.46 27.19 8.79
N GLU A 57 13.22 28.34 8.14
CA GLU A 57 13.38 29.66 8.75
C GLU A 57 12.30 29.93 9.80
N ALA A 58 12.47 31.01 10.56
CA ALA A 58 11.53 31.41 11.60
C ALA A 58 10.11 31.62 11.03
N LEU A 59 9.15 30.83 11.51
CA LEU A 59 7.76 30.93 11.07
C LEU A 59 7.08 32.16 11.70
N THR A 60 6.52 33.03 10.86
CA THR A 60 5.70 34.18 11.28
C THR A 60 4.23 33.79 11.44
N GLY A 61 3.64 34.09 12.60
CA GLY A 61 2.20 33.92 12.87
C GLY A 61 1.90 33.21 14.20
N PRO A 62 0.61 33.11 14.58
CA PRO A 62 0.20 32.41 15.78
C PRO A 62 0.58 30.92 15.71
N ARG A 63 1.30 30.46 16.73
CA ARG A 63 1.71 29.06 16.84
C ARG A 63 0.55 28.22 17.39
N PRO A 64 0.33 26.99 16.89
CA PRO A 64 -0.58 26.05 17.53
C PRO A 64 -0.15 25.79 18.97
N GLU A 65 -1.08 25.26 19.76
CA GLU A 65 -0.79 24.78 21.11
C GLU A 65 0.39 23.80 21.10
N THR A 66 1.40 24.11 21.92
CA THR A 66 2.60 23.29 22.10
C THR A 66 2.31 22.19 23.09
N LEU A 67 2.84 20.99 22.84
CA LEU A 67 2.75 19.87 23.78
C LEU A 67 3.94 19.92 24.74
N PRO A 68 3.74 20.19 26.05
CA PRO A 68 4.84 20.13 27.02
C PRO A 68 5.41 18.72 27.10
N LEU A 69 6.71 18.60 27.43
CA LEU A 69 7.41 17.33 27.56
C LEU A 69 6.72 16.37 28.55
N GLU A 70 6.19 16.91 29.64
CA GLU A 70 5.53 16.14 30.70
C GLU A 70 4.05 15.85 30.42
N SER A 71 3.51 16.28 29.28
CA SER A 71 2.10 16.05 28.97
C SER A 71 1.84 14.61 28.51
N ASP A 72 0.72 14.03 28.95
CA ASP A 72 0.27 12.70 28.51
C ASP A 72 0.13 12.61 26.98
N ALA A 73 -0.28 13.70 26.34
CA ALA A 73 -0.41 13.82 24.90
C ALA A 73 0.95 13.70 24.20
N TYR A 74 1.98 14.38 24.71
CA TYR A 74 3.34 14.25 24.21
C TYR A 74 3.88 12.83 24.40
N GLN A 75 3.70 12.25 25.59
CA GLN A 75 4.19 10.91 25.88
C GLN A 75 3.51 9.85 25.00
N SER A 76 2.21 9.99 24.75
CA SER A 76 1.45 9.14 23.83
C SER A 76 1.95 9.26 22.38
N LEU A 77 2.17 10.48 21.90
CA LEU A 77 2.74 10.72 20.58
C LEU A 77 4.15 10.13 20.45
N ARG A 78 5.02 10.39 21.44
CA ARG A 78 6.39 9.86 21.50
C ARG A 78 6.39 8.34 21.45
N LYS A 79 5.50 7.68 22.20
CA LYS A 79 5.36 6.22 22.19
C LYS A 79 4.98 5.71 20.80
N ILE A 80 4.01 6.32 20.14
CA ILE A 80 3.57 5.93 18.78
C ILE A 80 4.72 6.10 17.79
N VAL A 81 5.33 7.30 17.74
CA VAL A 81 6.41 7.63 16.81
C VAL A 81 7.59 6.68 17.00
N LEU A 82 7.99 6.39 18.24
CA LEU A 82 9.16 5.55 18.53
C LEU A 82 8.85 4.04 18.61
N THR A 83 7.63 3.61 18.27
CA THR A 83 7.31 2.17 18.26
C THR A 83 8.15 1.45 17.18
N LYS A 84 8.69 0.27 17.51
CA LYS A 84 9.53 -0.52 16.61
C LYS A 84 8.89 -0.79 15.24
N THR A 85 7.59 -1.09 15.21
CA THR A 85 6.84 -1.32 13.97
C THR A 85 6.78 -0.05 13.13
N PHE A 86 6.39 1.08 13.72
CA PHE A 86 6.32 2.36 13.03
C PHE A 86 7.68 2.77 12.45
N GLN A 87 8.76 2.69 13.23
CA GLN A 87 10.11 3.04 12.77
C GLN A 87 10.60 2.13 11.63
N ARG A 88 10.34 0.83 11.71
CA ARG A 88 10.67 -0.15 10.67
C ARG A 88 9.89 0.12 9.38
N ASP A 89 8.60 0.39 9.50
CA ASP A 89 7.72 0.59 8.34
C ASP A 89 8.02 1.94 7.68
N LEU A 90 8.36 2.96 8.47
CA LEU A 90 8.82 4.26 8.00
C LEU A 90 10.14 4.16 7.20
N ALA A 91 11.08 3.32 7.64
CA ALA A 91 12.32 3.08 6.89
C ALA A 91 12.09 2.41 5.52
N LYS A 92 10.96 1.73 5.32
CA LYS A 92 10.56 1.10 4.05
C LYS A 92 9.61 1.97 3.22
N ALA A 93 9.22 3.13 3.74
CA ALA A 93 8.26 3.99 3.06
C ALA A 93 8.89 4.63 1.81
N SER A 94 8.07 4.79 0.76
CA SER A 94 8.49 5.36 -0.52
C SER A 94 7.60 6.55 -0.89
N PRO A 95 8.16 7.64 -1.46
CA PRO A 95 7.37 8.75 -2.00
C PRO A 95 6.72 8.39 -3.34
N HIS A 96 7.17 7.31 -3.98
CA HIS A 96 6.54 6.74 -5.15
C HIS A 96 5.44 5.81 -4.65
N GLY A 97 4.23 6.36 -4.56
CA GLY A 97 3.08 5.69 -3.96
C GLY A 97 2.90 4.27 -4.48
N GLY A 98 2.94 3.31 -3.56
CA GLY A 98 2.25 2.04 -3.77
C GLY A 98 0.74 2.31 -3.83
N THR A 99 0.02 1.46 -4.55
CA THR A 99 -1.44 1.37 -4.55
C THR A 99 -1.94 1.55 -3.11
N SER A 100 -2.83 2.51 -2.87
CA SER A 100 -3.26 2.78 -1.49
C SER A 100 -3.89 1.51 -0.90
N ILE A 101 -3.68 1.24 0.39
CA ILE A 101 -4.38 0.16 1.12
C ILE A 101 -5.91 0.22 0.88
N CYS A 102 -6.46 1.41 0.63
CA CYS A 102 -7.88 1.58 0.31
C CYS A 102 -8.26 1.15 -1.11
N GLU A 103 -7.36 1.24 -2.09
CA GLU A 103 -7.56 0.64 -3.42
C GLU A 103 -7.41 -0.88 -3.37
N THR A 104 -6.66 -1.41 -2.39
CA THR A 104 -6.61 -2.85 -2.05
C THR A 104 -7.79 -3.31 -1.18
N LYS A 105 -8.65 -2.41 -0.70
CA LYS A 105 -9.81 -2.80 0.13
C LYS A 105 -10.80 -3.65 -0.68
N ASN A 106 -10.97 -3.34 -1.96
CA ASN A 106 -11.76 -4.16 -2.89
C ASN A 106 -11.14 -5.55 -3.18
N ALA A 107 -9.88 -5.79 -2.80
CA ALA A 107 -9.25 -7.11 -2.86
C ALA A 107 -9.46 -7.93 -1.57
N LEU A 108 -9.73 -7.25 -0.44
CA LEU A 108 -9.84 -7.84 0.90
C LEU A 108 -11.28 -8.01 1.39
N ASP A 109 -12.27 -7.47 0.69
CA ASP A 109 -13.71 -7.69 0.99
C ASP A 109 -14.19 -9.11 0.61
N ARG A 110 -13.28 -10.03 0.29
CA ARG A 110 -13.56 -11.45 0.05
C ARG A 110 -13.17 -12.28 1.29
N PRO A 111 -13.77 -13.46 1.51
CA PRO A 111 -13.43 -14.32 2.65
C PRO A 111 -11.92 -14.54 2.76
N ILE A 112 -11.40 -14.54 3.99
CA ILE A 112 -9.98 -14.76 4.30
C ILE A 112 -9.45 -16.04 3.64
N SER A 113 -10.32 -17.04 3.48
CA SER A 113 -10.01 -18.32 2.85
C SER A 113 -9.64 -18.19 1.36
N THR A 114 -10.26 -17.27 0.61
CA THR A 114 -9.95 -17.00 -0.81
C THR A 114 -8.68 -16.16 -1.03
N TYR A 115 -8.09 -15.64 0.05
CA TYR A 115 -6.97 -14.70 -0.03
C TYR A 115 -5.71 -15.28 -0.70
N PRO A 116 -5.25 -16.51 -0.40
CA PRO A 116 -4.06 -17.08 -1.05
C PRO A 116 -4.20 -17.17 -2.56
N MET A 117 -5.37 -17.63 -3.03
CA MET A 117 -5.69 -17.69 -4.45
C MET A 117 -5.77 -16.31 -5.10
N TYR A 118 -6.45 -15.36 -4.46
CA TYR A 118 -6.52 -14.00 -4.98
C TYR A 118 -5.12 -13.40 -5.17
N VAL A 119 -4.21 -13.64 -4.22
CA VAL A 119 -2.81 -13.22 -4.32
C VAL A 119 -2.10 -13.89 -5.50
N LYS A 120 -2.30 -15.20 -5.72
CA LYS A 120 -1.75 -15.91 -6.90
C LYS A 120 -2.24 -15.28 -8.21
N LEU A 121 -3.56 -15.10 -8.38
CA LEU A 121 -4.16 -14.52 -9.60
C LEU A 121 -3.74 -13.06 -9.82
N ALA A 122 -3.69 -12.26 -8.75
CA ALA A 122 -3.21 -10.88 -8.82
C ALA A 122 -1.73 -10.82 -9.21
N THR A 123 -0.91 -11.75 -8.70
CA THR A 123 0.50 -11.87 -9.07
C THR A 123 0.65 -12.23 -10.54
N MET A 124 -0.09 -13.24 -11.03
CA MET A 124 -0.09 -13.61 -12.46
C MET A 124 -0.54 -12.44 -13.35
N HIS A 125 -1.55 -11.69 -12.95
CA HIS A 125 -2.01 -10.50 -13.65
C HIS A 125 -0.90 -9.45 -13.76
N LEU A 126 -0.28 -9.06 -12.63
CA LEU A 126 0.80 -8.07 -12.61
C LEU A 126 2.01 -8.53 -13.43
N ASN A 127 2.37 -9.81 -13.33
CA ASN A 127 3.46 -10.40 -14.12
C ASN A 127 3.16 -10.35 -15.62
N THR A 128 1.94 -10.69 -16.04
CA THR A 128 1.51 -10.61 -17.45
C THR A 128 1.65 -9.18 -17.97
N LEU A 129 1.14 -8.20 -17.22
CA LEU A 129 1.27 -6.80 -17.59
C LEU A 129 2.72 -6.34 -17.67
N ARG A 130 3.55 -6.75 -16.70
CA ARG A 130 4.97 -6.36 -16.63
C ARG A 130 5.78 -6.95 -17.77
N LEU A 131 5.57 -8.23 -18.08
CA LEU A 131 6.22 -8.90 -19.20
C LEU A 131 5.81 -8.26 -20.53
N ALA A 132 4.53 -7.97 -20.73
CA ALA A 132 4.07 -7.27 -21.93
C ALA A 132 4.65 -5.86 -22.07
N GLU A 133 4.92 -5.16 -20.96
CA GLU A 133 5.63 -3.87 -21.00
C GLU A 133 7.09 -4.04 -21.42
N ILE A 134 7.79 -5.05 -20.88
CA ILE A 134 9.19 -5.34 -21.22
C ILE A 134 9.31 -5.77 -22.69
N ALA A 135 8.37 -6.58 -23.18
CA ALA A 135 8.27 -7.00 -24.58
C ALA A 135 7.83 -5.86 -25.53
N GLY A 136 7.38 -4.73 -24.98
CA GLY A 136 6.89 -3.59 -25.75
C GLY A 136 5.52 -3.82 -26.40
N GLU A 137 4.76 -4.82 -25.97
CA GLU A 137 3.38 -5.09 -26.40
C GLU A 137 2.39 -4.18 -25.66
N ARG A 138 2.72 -3.80 -24.41
CA ARG A 138 1.96 -2.85 -23.59
C ARG A 138 2.64 -1.48 -23.57
N ARG A 139 2.01 -0.51 -24.22
CA ARG A 139 2.50 0.87 -24.41
C ARG A 139 1.53 1.89 -23.83
N GLU A 140 2.09 3.05 -23.51
CA GLU A 140 1.32 4.23 -23.08
C GLU A 140 0.50 4.77 -24.26
N VAL A 141 -0.82 4.77 -24.11
CA VAL A 141 -1.79 5.25 -25.12
C VAL A 141 -2.17 6.70 -24.84
N ARG A 142 -2.33 7.05 -23.55
CA ARG A 142 -2.74 8.39 -23.14
C ARG A 142 -2.09 8.74 -21.83
N VAL A 143 -1.70 10.01 -21.70
CA VAL A 143 -1.19 10.57 -20.45
C VAL A 143 -2.09 11.72 -20.04
N LEU A 144 -2.51 11.71 -18.78
CA LEU A 144 -3.21 12.83 -18.16
C LEU A 144 -2.39 13.34 -17.00
N GLU A 145 -2.27 14.66 -16.89
CA GLU A 145 -1.81 15.30 -15.67
C GLU A 145 -3.01 15.70 -14.84
N ILE A 146 -3.19 15.05 -13.69
CA ILE A 146 -4.31 15.30 -12.79
C ILE A 146 -3.80 15.94 -11.52
N GLN A 147 -4.36 17.11 -11.20
CA GLN A 147 -4.17 17.74 -9.90
C GLN A 147 -5.31 17.31 -8.98
N ARG A 148 -5.00 16.45 -8.01
CA ARG A 148 -5.98 16.01 -7.01
C ARG A 148 -6.29 17.16 -6.05
N LYS A 149 -7.54 17.26 -5.56
CA LYS A 149 -8.08 18.38 -4.75
C LYS A 149 -7.18 18.90 -3.62
N TYR A 150 -6.39 18.03 -2.99
CA TYR A 150 -5.53 18.38 -1.86
C TYR A 150 -4.02 18.30 -2.16
N TYR A 151 -3.64 18.00 -3.41
CA TYR A 151 -2.24 17.90 -3.82
C TYR A 151 -1.82 19.11 -4.65
N ARG A 152 -0.74 19.77 -4.26
CA ARG A 152 -0.15 20.88 -5.02
C ARG A 152 0.57 20.41 -6.28
N ARG A 153 1.10 19.18 -6.27
CA ARG A 153 1.77 18.56 -7.41
C ARG A 153 0.76 17.92 -8.35
N LYS A 154 0.95 18.10 -9.66
CA LYS A 154 0.23 17.35 -10.69
C LYS A 154 0.75 15.91 -10.74
N SER A 155 -0.14 14.93 -10.67
CA SER A 155 0.19 13.52 -10.82
C SER A 155 0.01 13.11 -12.28
N ARG A 156 1.00 12.39 -12.82
CA ARG A 156 0.94 11.81 -14.16
C ARG A 156 0.19 10.49 -14.09
N ILE A 157 -0.91 10.36 -14.82
CA ILE A 157 -1.67 9.12 -14.99
C ILE A 157 -1.47 8.64 -16.42
N SER A 158 -0.84 7.47 -16.57
CA SER A 158 -0.61 6.81 -17.86
C SER A 158 -1.66 5.72 -18.08
N PHE A 159 -2.45 5.85 -19.14
CA PHE A 159 -3.33 4.82 -19.65
C PHE A 159 -2.56 4.00 -20.67
N LYS A 160 -2.54 2.67 -20.49
CA LYS A 160 -1.85 1.74 -21.39
C LYS A 160 -2.88 0.91 -22.14
N ASN A 161 -2.51 0.38 -23.31
CA ASN A 161 -3.38 -0.53 -24.05
C ASN A 161 -3.62 -1.82 -23.24
N PRO A 162 -4.79 -2.46 -23.39
CA PRO A 162 -5.06 -3.74 -22.77
C PRO A 162 -4.13 -4.84 -23.32
N VAL A 163 -3.90 -5.87 -22.52
CA VAL A 163 -3.13 -7.06 -22.88
C VAL A 163 -4.02 -8.27 -22.63
N PRO A 164 -4.14 -9.21 -23.58
CA PRO A 164 -4.90 -10.44 -23.38
C PRO A 164 -4.27 -11.29 -22.27
N HIS A 165 -5.09 -11.88 -21.42
CA HIS A 165 -4.66 -12.77 -20.34
C HIS A 165 -5.12 -14.18 -20.69
N ILE A 166 -4.38 -14.87 -21.57
CA ILE A 166 -4.76 -16.18 -22.09
C ILE A 166 -5.03 -17.16 -20.94
N TRP A 167 -4.16 -17.18 -19.93
CA TRP A 167 -4.32 -17.99 -18.73
C TRP A 167 -5.64 -17.76 -17.97
N ARG A 168 -6.23 -16.56 -18.06
CA ARG A 168 -7.50 -16.28 -17.39
C ARG A 168 -8.65 -17.02 -18.09
N ASP A 169 -8.59 -17.06 -19.41
CA ASP A 169 -9.58 -17.76 -20.22
C ASP A 169 -9.41 -19.28 -20.05
N GLU A 170 -8.17 -19.77 -20.00
CA GLU A 170 -7.86 -21.18 -19.70
C GLU A 170 -8.40 -21.62 -18.33
N ILE A 171 -8.18 -20.83 -17.27
CA ILE A 171 -8.74 -21.12 -15.93
C ILE A 171 -10.26 -21.11 -15.97
N LEU A 172 -10.88 -20.16 -16.67
CA LEU A 172 -12.34 -20.09 -16.78
C LEU A 172 -12.92 -21.31 -17.50
N GLU A 173 -12.28 -21.73 -18.59
CA GLU A 173 -12.66 -22.93 -19.33
C GLU A 173 -12.51 -24.19 -18.47
N GLU A 174 -11.41 -24.32 -17.72
CA GLU A 174 -11.19 -25.44 -16.80
C GLU A 174 -12.27 -25.49 -15.71
N VAL A 175 -12.56 -24.38 -15.04
CA VAL A 175 -13.63 -24.30 -14.02
C VAL A 175 -14.99 -24.69 -14.61
N MET A 176 -15.34 -24.16 -15.79
CA MET A 176 -16.61 -24.45 -16.44
C MET A 176 -16.72 -25.91 -16.88
N HIS A 177 -15.62 -26.50 -17.34
CA HIS A 177 -15.56 -27.90 -17.71
C HIS A 177 -15.77 -28.80 -16.48
N SER A 178 -15.05 -28.53 -15.39
CA SER A 178 -15.18 -29.25 -14.11
C SER A 178 -16.60 -29.17 -13.56
N ARG A 179 -17.19 -27.98 -13.53
CA ARG A 179 -18.58 -27.79 -13.09
C ARG A 179 -19.59 -28.52 -13.95
N ARG A 180 -19.39 -28.51 -15.27
CA ARG A 180 -20.25 -29.28 -16.18
C ARG A 180 -20.16 -30.77 -15.88
N LEU A 181 -18.95 -31.30 -15.69
CA LEU A 181 -18.78 -32.70 -15.33
C LEU A 181 -19.43 -33.04 -13.99
N MET A 182 -19.31 -32.17 -12.97
CA MET A 182 -20.00 -32.34 -11.69
C MET A 182 -21.53 -32.37 -11.80
N LEU A 183 -22.10 -31.54 -12.69
CA LEU A 183 -23.53 -31.50 -12.96
C LEU A 183 -24.02 -32.72 -13.75
N ASP A 184 -23.21 -33.19 -14.70
CA ASP A 184 -23.49 -34.38 -15.51
C ASP A 184 -23.27 -35.67 -14.69
N SER A 185 -22.42 -35.63 -13.66
CA SER A 185 -22.10 -36.76 -12.79
C SER A 185 -23.11 -36.94 -11.64
N ASN A 186 -24.22 -37.59 -11.95
CA ASN A 186 -24.78 -38.60 -11.03
C ASN A 186 -23.99 -39.94 -11.11
N THR A 187 -22.84 -39.97 -11.81
CA THR A 187 -22.18 -41.21 -12.27
C THR A 187 -20.64 -41.23 -12.30
N VAL A 188 -19.92 -40.21 -11.80
CA VAL A 188 -18.43 -40.25 -11.79
C VAL A 188 -17.93 -39.89 -10.40
N GLU A 189 -17.14 -40.76 -9.80
CA GLU A 189 -16.49 -40.51 -8.52
C GLU A 189 -15.49 -39.34 -8.66
N SER A 190 -15.45 -38.49 -7.64
CA SER A 190 -14.64 -37.26 -7.53
C SER A 190 -13.15 -37.42 -7.91
N ASP A 191 -12.63 -38.64 -7.89
CA ASP A 191 -11.21 -38.98 -8.10
C ASP A 191 -10.79 -39.04 -9.59
N ASP A 192 -11.74 -39.11 -10.54
CA ASP A 192 -11.45 -39.20 -11.99
C ASP A 192 -11.40 -37.83 -12.70
N LEU A 193 -11.72 -36.75 -11.98
CA LEU A 193 -11.66 -35.40 -12.48
C LEU A 193 -10.22 -34.87 -12.33
N HIS A 194 -9.46 -34.90 -13.43
CA HIS A 194 -8.08 -34.37 -13.46
C HIS A 194 -8.08 -32.83 -13.47
N VAL A 195 -8.64 -32.24 -12.43
CA VAL A 195 -8.71 -30.79 -12.19
C VAL A 195 -7.46 -30.39 -11.43
N SER A 196 -6.84 -29.28 -11.81
CA SER A 196 -5.73 -28.72 -11.05
C SER A 196 -6.16 -28.51 -9.60
N GLU A 197 -5.30 -28.86 -8.64
CA GLU A 197 -5.57 -28.67 -7.21
C GLU A 197 -5.95 -27.21 -6.91
N ASP A 198 -5.32 -26.25 -7.59
CA ASP A 198 -5.63 -24.83 -7.50
C ASP A 198 -7.05 -24.51 -8.01
N VAL A 199 -7.54 -25.20 -9.04
CA VAL A 199 -8.89 -24.97 -9.60
C VAL A 199 -9.96 -25.64 -8.76
N ARG A 200 -9.67 -26.81 -8.17
CA ARG A 200 -10.56 -27.44 -7.20
C ARG A 200 -10.71 -26.59 -5.94
N GLU A 201 -9.61 -26.06 -5.41
CA GLU A 201 -9.62 -25.10 -4.29
C GLU A 201 -10.48 -23.86 -4.64
N LEU A 202 -10.45 -23.37 -5.89
CA LEU A 202 -11.29 -22.24 -6.34
C LEU A 202 -12.78 -22.56 -6.22
N MET A 203 -13.16 -23.76 -6.64
CA MET A 203 -14.55 -24.20 -6.69
C MET A 203 -15.09 -24.47 -5.28
N ASP A 204 -14.33 -25.17 -4.44
CA ASP A 204 -14.71 -25.49 -3.07
C ASP A 204 -14.92 -24.21 -2.23
N GLU A 205 -14.04 -23.21 -2.38
CA GLU A 205 -14.14 -21.94 -1.67
C GLU A 205 -15.32 -21.07 -2.13
N GLU A 206 -15.68 -21.10 -3.42
CA GLU A 206 -16.88 -20.42 -3.94
C GLU A 206 -18.17 -21.07 -3.43
N ASP A 207 -18.18 -22.40 -3.34
CA ASP A 207 -19.32 -23.18 -2.84
C ASP A 207 -19.54 -22.93 -1.33
N ILE A 208 -18.47 -22.87 -0.54
CA ILE A 208 -18.53 -22.50 0.89
C ILE A 208 -19.12 -21.09 1.05
N PHE A 209 -18.61 -20.11 0.29
CA PHE A 209 -19.09 -18.72 0.39
C PHE A 209 -20.56 -18.58 -0.04
N SER A 210 -20.98 -19.34 -1.07
CA SER A 210 -22.36 -19.31 -1.57
C SER A 210 -23.35 -20.00 -0.65
N ALA A 211 -22.90 -20.92 0.22
CA ALA A 211 -23.70 -21.59 1.24
C ALA A 211 -23.90 -20.76 2.53
N GLU A 212 -23.06 -19.74 2.76
CA GLU A 212 -23.11 -18.84 3.93
C GLU A 212 -24.02 -17.60 3.72
N LEU A 213 -24.59 -17.42 2.52
CA LEU A 213 -25.52 -16.33 2.14
C LEU A 213 -26.98 -16.80 2.10
#